data_AF-A0A3B8L0L7-F1
#
_entry.id   AF-A0A3B8L0L7-F1
#
_cell.length_a   1.000
_cell.length_b   1.000
_cell.length_c   1.000
_cell.angle_alpha   90.00
_cell.angle_beta   90.00
_cell.angle_gamma   90.00
#
_symmetry.space_group_name_H-M   'P 1'
#
loop_
_entity.id
_entity.type
_entity.pdbx_description
1 polymer ?
#
loop_
_entity_poly.entity_id
_entity_poly.type
_entity_poly.pdbx_seq_one_letter_code
_entity_poly.pdbx_strand_id
1 'polypeptide(L)' 'MATTVHTCDCIVVGLGAMGSSALYHLARRGADVIGLEQFEPGHVRGSSHGRSRVFRTTYDDPLYVE' A
#
# COMPACT_ATOMS: atom_id res chain seq x y z
N MET A 1 -5.39 -30.94 7.43
CA MET A 1 -4.53 -29.74 7.56
C MET A 1 -5.04 -28.94 8.74
N ALA A 2 -4.18 -28.54 9.68
CA ALA A 2 -4.59 -27.67 10.77
C ALA A 2 -4.65 -26.23 10.26
N THR A 3 -5.80 -25.58 10.39
CA THR A 3 -5.98 -24.18 10.03
C THR A 3 -5.34 -23.32 11.11
N THR A 4 -4.35 -22.50 10.75
CA THR A 4 -3.81 -21.48 11.66
C THR A 4 -4.62 -20.20 11.48
N VAL A 5 -5.12 -19.64 12.58
CA VAL A 5 -5.83 -18.36 12.59
C VAL A 5 -4.88 -17.30 13.12
N HIS A 6 -4.70 -16.21 12.37
CA HIS A 6 -3.95 -15.03 12.81
C HIS A 6 -4.93 -13.93 13.19
N THR A 7 -4.68 -13.26 14.31
CA THR A 7 -5.38 -12.03 14.71
C THR A 7 -4.42 -10.88 14.49
N CYS A 8 -4.92 -9.75 14.00
CA CYS A 8 -4.17 -8.51 13.81
C CYS A 8 -5.14 -7.32 13.91
N ASP A 9 -4.62 -6.12 14.08
CA ASP A 9 -5.43 -4.89 14.17
C ASP A 9 -6.00 -4.50 12.80
N CYS A 10 -5.22 -4.72 11.73
CA CYS A 10 -5.56 -4.32 10.38
C CYS A 10 -5.01 -5.30 9.33
N ILE A 11 -5.77 -5.49 8.24
CA ILE A 11 -5.30 -6.18 7.04
C ILE A 11 -5.33 -5.20 5.87
N VAL A 12 -4.20 -5.07 5.16
CA VAL A 12 -4.11 -4.31 3.91
C VAL A 12 -4.13 -5.29 2.74
N VAL A 13 -5.17 -5.20 1.91
CA VAL A 13 -5.33 -6.02 0.70
C VAL A 13 -4.86 -5.23 -0.52
N GLY A 14 -3.83 -5.76 -1.19
CA GLY A 14 -3.10 -5.12 -2.29
C GLY A 14 -1.94 -4.27 -1.76
N LEU A 15 -0.71 -4.56 -2.19
CA LEU A 15 0.52 -3.89 -1.79
C LEU A 15 1.14 -3.08 -2.94
N GLY A 16 0.29 -2.47 -3.78
CA GLY A 16 0.70 -1.40 -4.70
C GLY A 16 1.12 -0.11 -3.97
N ALA A 17 1.27 1.01 -4.68
CA ALA A 17 1.75 2.27 -4.10
C ALA A 17 1.00 2.72 -2.84
N MET A 18 -0.34 2.70 -2.87
CA MET A 18 -1.15 3.11 -1.72
C MET A 18 -1.13 2.09 -0.58
N GLY A 19 -1.28 0.80 -0.90
CA GLY A 19 -1.37 -0.26 0.12
C GLY A 19 -0.05 -0.45 0.88
N SER A 20 1.08 -0.45 0.17
CA SER A 20 2.40 -0.52 0.81
C SER A 20 2.68 0.69 1.70
N SER A 21 2.27 1.90 1.28
CA SER A 21 2.35 3.11 2.11
C SER A 21 1.49 2.99 3.37
N ALA A 22 0.24 2.53 3.24
CA ALA A 22 -0.65 2.29 4.37
C ALA A 22 -0.07 1.26 5.36
N LEU A 23 0.39 0.10 4.85
CA LEU A 23 1.04 -0.94 5.64
C LEU A 23 2.22 -0.39 6.43
N TYR A 24 3.13 0.33 5.76
CA TYR A 24 4.31 0.93 6.39
C TYR A 24 3.91 1.91 7.51
N HIS A 25 2.98 2.82 7.26
CA HIS A 25 2.60 3.83 8.25
C HIS A 25 1.79 3.25 9.41
N LEU A 26 0.98 2.21 9.19
CA LEU A 26 0.28 1.47 10.24
C LEU A 26 1.28 0.75 11.14
N ALA A 27 2.21 -0.01 10.56
CA ALA A 27 3.25 -0.71 11.30
C ALA A 27 4.14 0.28 12.09
N ARG A 28 4.52 1.41 11.48
CA ARG A 28 5.32 2.46 12.14
C ARG A 28 4.60 3.10 13.33
N ARG A 29 3.26 3.09 13.35
CA ARG A 29 2.43 3.57 14.47
C ARG A 29 2.21 2.50 15.55
N GLY A 30 2.76 1.29 15.37
CA GLY A 30 2.68 0.19 16.33
C GLY A 30 1.48 -0.73 16.16
N ALA A 31 0.70 -0.60 15.08
CA ALA A 31 -0.39 -1.53 14.79
C ALA A 31 0.17 -2.89 14.33
N ASP A 32 -0.41 -3.98 14.80
CA ASP A 32 -0.21 -5.31 14.22
C ASP A 32 -0.96 -5.36 12.89
N VAL A 33 -0.23 -5.32 11.79
CA VAL A 33 -0.80 -5.20 10.45
C VAL A 33 -0.26 -6.26 9.51
N ILE A 34 -1.17 -6.93 8.80
CA ILE A 34 -0.85 -7.93 7.79
C ILE A 34 -1.07 -7.34 6.39
N GLY A 35 -0.06 -7.45 5.53
CA GLY A 35 -0.14 -7.11 4.12
C GLY A 35 -0.38 -8.34 3.27
N LEU A 36 -1.39 -8.29 2.38
CA LEU A 36 -1.68 -9.35 1.41
C LEU A 36 -1.53 -8.79 0.00
N GLU A 37 -0.72 -9.43 -0.83
CA GLU A 37 -0.58 -9.13 -2.24
C GLU A 37 -0.77 -10.42 -3.05
N GLN A 38 -1.49 -10.31 -4.16
CA GLN A 38 -1.78 -11.45 -5.03
C GLN A 38 -0.55 -11.89 -5.83
N PHE A 39 0.36 -10.95 -6.13
CA PHE A 39 1.53 -11.16 -6.99
C PHE A 39 2.85 -10.88 -6.27
N GLU A 40 3.97 -11.08 -6.98
CA GLU A 40 5.29 -10.76 -6.46
C GLU A 40 5.53 -9.24 -6.41
N PRO A 41 6.35 -8.74 -5.46
CA PRO A 41 6.77 -7.35 -5.45
C PRO A 41 7.35 -6.90 -6.80
N GLY A 42 6.87 -5.76 -7.31
CA GLY A 42 7.32 -5.21 -8.59
C GLY A 42 6.66 -5.79 -9.84
N HIS A 43 5.63 -6.63 -9.69
CA HIS A 43 4.84 -7.14 -10.81
C HIS A 43 4.25 -6.03 -11.71
N VAL A 44 3.97 -6.36 -12.97
CA VAL A 44 3.43 -5.41 -13.97
C VAL A 44 1.90 -5.40 -14.06
N ARG A 45 1.21 -6.05 -13.12
CA ARG A 45 -0.26 -6.27 -13.18
C ARG A 45 -1.07 -5.20 -12.44
N GLY A 46 -0.42 -4.22 -11.80
CA GLY A 46 -1.07 -3.13 -11.08
C GLY A 46 -0.59 -1.76 -11.57
N SER A 47 -1.39 -0.71 -11.35
CA SER A 47 -1.17 0.64 -11.90
C SER A 47 0.09 1.36 -11.41
N SER A 48 0.87 0.76 -10.50
CA SER A 48 2.16 1.27 -10.02
C SER A 48 3.35 0.82 -10.88
N HIS A 49 3.14 -0.09 -11.84
CA HIS A 49 4.20 -0.63 -12.71
C HIS A 49 4.87 0.43 -13.61
N GLY A 50 5.98 0.10 -14.26
CA GLY A 50 6.66 1.01 -15.19
C GLY A 50 7.66 1.94 -14.51
N ARG A 51 8.40 2.71 -15.32
CA ARG A 51 9.71 3.24 -14.91
C ARG A 51 9.66 4.59 -14.18
N SER A 52 8.62 5.38 -14.41
CA SER A 52 8.54 6.75 -13.91
C SER A 52 7.10 7.17 -13.62
N ARG A 53 6.96 8.19 -12.79
CA ARG A 53 5.68 8.87 -12.51
C ARG A 53 5.91 10.36 -12.51
N VAL A 54 4.94 11.09 -13.04
CA VAL A 54 4.93 12.55 -12.95
C VAL A 54 4.51 12.92 -11.54
N PHE A 55 5.29 13.80 -10.92
CA PHE A 55 4.92 14.50 -9.70
C PHE A 55 4.80 15.98 -10.03
N ARG A 56 3.73 16.62 -9.58
CA ARG A 56 3.40 18.01 -9.91
C ARG A 56 2.81 18.67 -8.67
N THR A 57 3.15 19.94 -8.46
CA THR A 57 2.59 20.80 -7.41
C THR A 57 1.82 22.00 -7.96
N THR A 58 1.70 22.11 -9.29
CA THR A 58 0.89 23.13 -9.96
C THR A 58 -0.50 22.56 -10.25
N TYR A 59 -1.34 22.49 -9.21
CA TYR A 59 -2.77 22.19 -9.33
C TYR A 59 -3.58 23.39 -8.81
N ASP A 60 -4.75 23.62 -9.40
CA ASP A 60 -5.64 24.73 -9.02
C ASP A 60 -6.44 24.42 -7.74
N ASP A 61 -6.60 23.14 -7.41
CA ASP A 61 -7.31 22.69 -6.21
C ASP A 61 -6.34 22.61 -5.01
N PRO A 62 -6.58 23.38 -3.93
CA PRO A 62 -5.75 23.40 -2.72
C PRO A 62 -5.50 22.01 -2.12
N LEU A 63 -6.45 21.08 -2.24
CA LEU A 63 -6.34 19.72 -1.71
C LEU A 63 -5.07 18.99 -2.16
N TYR A 64 -4.53 19.34 -3.33
CA TYR A 64 -3.37 18.67 -3.93
C TYR A 64 -2.05 19.42 -3.76
N VAL A 65 -2.04 20.63 -3.18
CA VAL A 65 -0.86 21.52 -3.18
C VAL A 65 -0.54 22.15 -1.83
N GLU A 66 -1.48 22.21 -0.90
CA GLU A 66 -1.29 22.69 0.49
C GLU A 66 -1.09 21.53 1.47
#